data_AF-A0A835K3M4-F1
#
_entry.id   AF-A0A835K3M4-F1
#
_cell.length_a   1.000
_cell.length_b   1.000
_cell.length_c   1.000
_cell.angle_alpha   90.00
_cell.angle_beta   90.00
_cell.angle_gamma   90.00
#
_symmetry.space_group_name_H-M   'P 1'
#
loop_
_entity.id
_entity.type
_entity.pdbx_description
1 polymer ?
#
loop_
_entity_poly.entity_id
_entity_poly.type
_entity_poly.pdbx_seq_one_letter_code
_entity_poly.pdbx_strand_id
1 'polypeptide(L)'
;MYADRTAKGNVLEPEGMIEMKFRTKDLLECMGRLDQRLINLNAKLKEASWSSAPYGMVDSLQQQIETREKQFLPVYTQTATNFDELHDLL
;
A
#
# COMPACT_ATOMS: atom_id res chain seq x y z
N MET A 1 -28.75 9.12 25.25
CA MET A 1 -27.51 9.92 25.08
C MET A 1 -27.51 10.46 23.67
N TYR A 2 -27.29 11.77 23.47
CA TYR A 2 -27.14 12.37 22.15
C TYR A 2 -25.65 12.54 21.86
N ALA A 3 -25.18 12.02 20.74
CA ALA A 3 -23.80 12.16 20.27
C ALA A 3 -23.75 13.12 19.08
N ASP A 4 -22.74 14.00 19.10
CA ASP A 4 -22.48 15.03 18.10
C ASP A 4 -22.11 14.43 16.72
N ARG A 5 -22.45 15.10 15.61
CA ARG A 5 -22.23 14.59 14.23
C ARG A 5 -20.75 14.44 13.88
N THR A 6 -19.83 15.01 14.65
CA THR A 6 -18.38 14.83 14.46
C THR A 6 -17.73 13.92 15.52
N ALA A 7 -18.52 13.26 16.37
CA ALA A 7 -17.98 12.40 17.41
C ALA A 7 -17.41 11.10 16.80
N LYS A 8 -16.09 11.06 16.57
CA LYS A 8 -15.35 9.82 16.25
C LYS A 8 -15.28 8.94 17.50
N GLY A 9 -16.39 8.28 17.82
CA GLY A 9 -16.48 7.26 18.89
C GLY A 9 -15.87 5.94 18.43
N ASN A 10 -14.56 5.92 18.15
CA ASN A 10 -13.88 4.70 17.73
C ASN A 10 -13.15 4.07 18.92
N VAL A 11 -13.65 2.92 19.37
CA VAL A 11 -13.04 2.06 20.40
C VAL A 11 -11.77 1.34 19.87
N LEU A 12 -11.50 1.45 18.57
CA LEU A 12 -10.32 0.89 17.92
C LEU A 12 -9.47 2.00 17.30
N GLU A 13 -8.18 1.96 17.60
CA GLU A 13 -7.18 2.82 16.97
C GLU A 13 -7.24 2.64 15.44
N PRO A 14 -7.10 3.73 14.67
CA PRO A 14 -7.31 3.73 13.21
C PRO A 14 -6.42 2.72 12.46
N GLU A 15 -5.26 2.37 13.03
CA GLU A 15 -4.33 1.40 12.45
C GLU A 15 -4.96 -0.02 12.36
N GLY A 16 -5.65 -0.48 13.40
CA GLY A 16 -6.25 -1.84 13.43
C GLY A 16 -7.54 -2.00 12.61
N MET A 17 -8.26 -0.90 12.35
CA MET A 17 -9.45 -0.90 11.48
C MET A 17 -9.07 -1.02 10.00
N ILE A 18 -7.98 -0.35 9.62
CA ILE A 18 -7.45 -0.38 8.26
C ILE A 18 -6.91 -1.77 7.92
N GLU A 19 -6.18 -2.42 8.82
CA GLU A 19 -5.67 -3.79 8.59
C GLU A 19 -6.80 -4.83 8.39
N MET A 20 -7.99 -4.58 8.95
CA MET A 20 -9.16 -5.45 8.80
C MET A 20 -9.97 -5.19 7.52
N LYS A 21 -10.09 -3.94 7.05
CA LYS A 21 -10.86 -3.59 5.83
C LYS A 21 -10.01 -3.49 4.55
N PHE A 22 -8.79 -2.94 4.63
CA PHE A 22 -7.85 -2.82 3.51
C PHE A 22 -6.60 -3.63 3.83
N ARG A 23 -6.55 -4.87 3.33
CA ARG A 23 -5.35 -5.68 3.52
C ARG A 23 -4.19 -4.97 2.83
N THR A 24 -3.02 -4.95 3.49
CA THR A 24 -1.77 -4.41 2.93
C THR A 24 -1.51 -4.94 1.51
N LYS A 25 -1.93 -6.17 1.22
CA LYS A 25 -1.88 -6.78 -0.11
C LYS A 25 -2.65 -6.00 -1.18
N ASP A 26 -3.84 -5.49 -0.88
CA ASP A 26 -4.67 -4.72 -1.82
C ASP A 26 -4.05 -3.35 -2.11
N LEU A 27 -3.42 -2.73 -1.10
CA LEU A 27 -2.66 -1.48 -1.26
C LEU A 27 -1.43 -1.70 -2.13
N LEU A 28 -0.68 -2.79 -1.90
CA LEU A 28 0.49 -3.15 -2.71
C LEU A 28 0.10 -3.47 -4.16
N GLU A 29 -1.03 -4.14 -4.39
CA GLU A 29 -1.53 -4.37 -5.75
C GLU A 29 -1.91 -3.05 -6.45
N CYS A 30 -2.58 -2.13 -5.74
CA CYS A 30 -2.87 -0.79 -6.25
C CYS A 30 -1.58 -0.02 -6.58
N MET A 31 -0.58 -0.05 -5.71
CA MET A 31 0.73 0.55 -5.96
C MET A 31 1.40 -0.05 -7.20
N GLY A 32 1.33 -1.38 -7.36
CA GLY A 32 1.85 -2.07 -8.53
C GLY A 32 1.14 -1.73 -9.85
N ARG A 33 -0.04 -1.11 -9.80
CA ARG A 33 -0.81 -0.69 -10.98
C ARG A 33 -0.69 0.82 -11.27
N LEU A 34 -0.54 1.63 -10.22
CA LEU A 34 -0.54 3.09 -10.33
C LEU A 34 0.87 3.70 -10.31
N ASP A 35 1.83 3.07 -9.63
CA ASP A 35 3.21 3.56 -9.55
C ASP A 35 4.05 3.03 -10.71
N GLN A 36 4.28 3.90 -11.71
CA GLN A 36 5.10 3.58 -12.89
C GLN A 36 6.52 3.12 -12.54
N ARG A 37 7.09 3.60 -11.43
CA ARG A 37 8.45 3.24 -11.00
C ARG A 37 8.47 1.82 -10.43
N LEU A 38 7.45 1.45 -9.67
CA LEU A 38 7.26 0.12 -9.10
C LEU A 38 6.95 -0.92 -10.19
N ILE A 39 6.17 -0.52 -11.21
CA ILE A 39 5.96 -1.31 -12.44
C ILE A 39 7.29 -1.59 -13.15
N ASN A 40 8.07 -0.54 -13.40
CA ASN A 40 9.37 -0.66 -14.08
C ASN A 40 10.37 -1.50 -13.29
N LEU A 41 10.41 -1.36 -11.96
CA LEU A 41 11.27 -2.16 -11.09
C LEU A 41 10.86 -3.64 -11.09
N ASN A 42 9.57 -3.94 -11.02
CA ASN A 42 9.05 -5.31 -11.13
C ASN A 42 9.35 -5.92 -12.51
N ALA A 43 9.24 -5.14 -13.59
CA ALA A 43 9.60 -5.60 -14.93
C ALA A 43 11.10 -5.94 -15.02
N LYS A 44 11.98 -5.08 -14.48
CA LYS A 44 13.42 -5.34 -14.40
C LYS A 44 13.75 -6.56 -13.56
N LEU A 45 13.04 -6.75 -12.44
CA LEU A 45 13.22 -7.93 -11.58
C LEU A 45 12.83 -9.21 -12.33
N LYS A 46 11.72 -9.20 -13.06
CA LYS A 46 11.32 -10.33 -13.92
C LYS A 46 12.36 -10.59 -15.00
N GLU A 47 12.81 -9.57 -15.72
CA GLU A 47 13.84 -9.70 -16.76
C GLU A 47 15.16 -10.25 -16.20
N ALA A 48 15.58 -9.76 -15.03
CA ALA A 48 16.77 -10.24 -14.31
C ALA A 48 16.63 -11.71 -13.90
N SER A 49 15.44 -12.13 -13.44
CA SER A 49 15.14 -13.52 -13.12
C SER A 49 15.17 -14.43 -14.35
N TRP A 50 14.76 -13.95 -15.51
CA TRP A 50 14.78 -14.71 -16.77
C TRP A 50 16.18 -14.79 -17.36
N SER A 51 16.95 -13.72 -17.25
CA SER A 51 18.31 -13.62 -17.81
C SER A 51 19.39 -14.25 -16.92
N SER A 52 19.01 -14.94 -15.84
CA SER A 52 19.93 -15.48 -14.82
C SER A 52 20.91 -14.42 -14.31
N ALA A 53 20.42 -13.21 -14.09
CA ALA A 53 21.24 -12.09 -13.66
C ALA A 53 21.92 -12.36 -12.30
N PRO A 54 23.02 -11.67 -11.98
CA PRO A 54 23.73 -11.88 -10.73
C PRO A 54 22.80 -11.66 -9.53
N TYR A 55 22.89 -12.54 -8.52
CA TYR A 55 22.06 -12.48 -7.31
C TYR A 55 22.05 -11.08 -6.67
N GLY A 56 23.20 -10.40 -6.63
CA GLY A 56 23.29 -9.04 -6.07
C GLY A 56 22.48 -7.97 -6.82
N MET A 57 22.25 -8.16 -8.13
CA MET A 57 21.39 -7.26 -8.91
C MET A 57 19.91 -7.51 -8.60
N VAL A 58 19.52 -8.78 -8.44
CA VAL A 58 18.16 -9.17 -8.05
C VAL A 58 17.85 -8.69 -6.61
N ASP A 59 18.80 -8.83 -5.70
CA ASP A 59 18.70 -8.34 -4.31
C ASP A 59 18.55 -6.81 -4.26
N SER A 60 19.38 -6.08 -5.02
CA SER A 60 19.29 -4.62 -5.12
C SER A 60 17.95 -4.14 -5.71
N LEU A 61 17.39 -4.87 -6.68
CA LEU A 61 16.06 -4.57 -7.23
C LEU A 61 14.95 -4.81 -6.21
N GLN A 62 15.01 -5.91 -5.44
CA GLN A 62 14.06 -6.17 -4.35
C GLN A 62 14.11 -5.09 -3.27
N GLN A 63 15.30 -4.69 -2.83
CA GLN A 63 15.45 -3.63 -1.83
C GLN A 63 14.88 -2.29 -2.32
N GLN A 64 15.05 -1.97 -3.60
CA GLN A 64 14.48 -0.75 -4.19
C GLN A 64 12.94 -0.79 -4.23
N ILE A 65 12.35 -1.95 -4.55
CA ILE A 65 10.90 -2.16 -4.52
C ILE A 65 10.39 -1.99 -3.08
N GLU A 66 10.98 -2.71 -2.13
CA GLU A 66 10.54 -2.71 -0.73
C GLU A 66 10.69 -1.31 -0.09
N THR A 67 11.77 -0.60 -0.40
CA THR A 67 11.96 0.79 0.03
C THR A 67 10.86 1.70 -0.52
N ARG A 68 10.49 1.52 -1.80
CA ARG A 68 9.47 2.33 -2.45
C ARG A 68 8.08 2.05 -1.89
N GLU A 69 7.76 0.79 -1.64
CA GLU A 69 6.53 0.35 -1.00
C GLU A 69 6.41 0.95 0.39
N LYS A 70 7.45 0.83 1.23
CA LYS A 70 7.47 1.41 2.58
C LYS A 70 7.30 2.92 2.60
N GLN A 71 7.90 3.63 1.64
CA GLN A 71 7.76 5.08 1.52
C GLN A 71 6.33 5.53 1.20
N PHE A 72 5.62 4.75 0.38
CA PHE A 72 4.26 5.12 -0.06
C PHE A 72 3.14 4.48 0.72
N LEU A 73 3.43 3.45 1.50
CA LEU A 73 2.47 2.79 2.37
C LEU A 73 1.62 3.79 3.18
N PRO A 74 2.20 4.78 3.92
CA PRO A 74 1.37 5.71 4.69
C PRO A 74 0.45 6.57 3.81
N VAL A 75 0.87 6.93 2.59
CA VAL A 75 0.07 7.74 1.67
C VAL A 75 -1.12 6.95 1.11
N TYR A 76 -0.88 5.70 0.71
CA TYR A 76 -1.93 4.80 0.22
C TYR A 76 -2.89 4.40 1.34
N THR A 77 -2.37 4.19 2.56
CA THR A 77 -3.18 3.97 3.76
C THR A 77 -4.12 5.14 4.00
N GLN A 78 -3.63 6.38 4.02
CA GLN A 78 -4.47 7.56 4.18
C GLN A 78 -5.53 7.68 3.07
N THR A 79 -5.14 7.37 1.83
CA THR A 79 -6.06 7.40 0.68
C THR A 79 -7.17 6.37 0.83
N ALA A 80 -6.85 5.16 1.30
CA ALA A 80 -7.82 4.10 1.56
C ALA A 80 -8.76 4.46 2.72
N THR A 81 -8.24 5.07 3.79
CA THR A 81 -9.07 5.58 4.90
C THR A 81 -10.06 6.64 4.40
N ASN A 82 -9.60 7.61 3.60
CA ASN A 82 -10.49 8.62 3.03
C ASN A 82 -11.54 8.01 2.10
N PHE A 83 -11.20 6.94 1.37
CA PHE A 83 -12.14 6.22 0.51
C PHE A 83 -13.21 5.47 1.31
N ASP A 84 -12.84 4.85 2.44
CA ASP A 84 -13.80 4.22 3.36
C ASP A 84 -14.75 5.27 3.98
N GLU A 85 -14.22 6.42 4.44
CA GLU A 85 -15.02 7.52 4.95
C GLU A 85 -16.03 8.06 3.92
N LEU A 86 -15.68 8.08 2.63
CA LEU A 86 -16.59 8.47 1.54
C LEU A 86 -17.66 7.41 1.24
N HIS A 87 -17.34 6.13 1.39
CA HIS A 87 -18.29 5.03 1.20
C HIS A 87 -19.30 4.94 2.35
N ASP A 88 -18.89 5.23 3.59
CA ASP A 88 -19.78 5.27 4.76
C ASP A 88 -20.74 6.48 4.74
N LEU A 89 -20.52 7.45 3.83
CA LEU A 89 -21.39 8.62 3.61
C LEU A 89 -22.51 8.39 2.59
N LEU A 90 -22.61 7.19 1.98
CA LEU A 90 -23.55 6.84 0.90
C LEU A 90 -24.49 5.71 1.33
#